data_AF-A0A6A4H3A8-F1
#
_entry.id   AF-A0A6A4H3A8-F1
#
_cell.length_a   1.000
_cell.length_b   1.000
_cell.length_c   1.000
_cell.angle_alpha   90.00
_cell.angle_beta   90.00
_cell.angle_gamma   90.00
#
_symmetry.space_group_name_H-M   'P 1'
#
loop_
_entity.id
_entity.type
_entity.pdbx_description
1 polymer ?
#
loop_
_entity_poly.entity_id
_entity_poly.type
_entity_poly.pdbx_seq_one_letter_code
_entity_poly.pdbx_strand_id
1 'polypeptide(L)'
;MVLLFITVLLFIIFFPWKSELTSFWVDITPDSMCSAIGARQYTATLSNVPEDWDNIEACMKTSFFVHGKAVSTSPICTVAPALNSTTTVQGRWVVDLDQSDCVPVWSAISSNCSSYGVRTYQADLHVPPGLDTLASCKATPAIIQQKISYPVYISCAPQWARVTPHSCYTYDQKTYTAVLDKIPHEMDPLKTCFEAPLRISGVTGLLSRVYQAFGISTFRQPDSCGWDEDRMVGTWYLEHSDCRPTLMSMERLGCVGSGLQRFESEVTDFGPDEEWYHLCIAIPYRWWGKTYLPVKCESRTSWFITRRYALYDIPTECA
;
A
#
# COMPACT_ATOMS: atom_id res chain seq x y z
N MET A 1 -74.33 60.31 16.49
CA MET A 1 -73.76 59.43 15.45
C MET A 1 -72.85 60.25 14.52
N VAL A 2 -71.81 60.90 15.06
CA VAL A 2 -70.87 61.75 14.29
C VAL A 2 -69.43 61.59 14.83
N LEU A 3 -69.26 61.32 16.13
CA LEU A 3 -67.93 61.12 16.73
C LEU A 3 -67.22 59.80 16.36
N LEU A 4 -67.95 58.75 15.97
CA LEU A 4 -67.37 57.43 15.69
C LEU A 4 -66.73 57.32 14.30
N PHE A 5 -67.08 58.22 13.37
CA PHE A 5 -66.50 58.25 12.02
C PHE A 5 -65.14 58.96 11.97
N ILE A 6 -64.87 59.88 12.90
CA ILE A 6 -63.63 60.66 12.92
C ILE A 6 -62.46 59.83 13.47
N THR A 7 -62.71 58.91 14.41
CA THR A 7 -61.65 58.04 14.97
C THR A 7 -61.20 56.96 14.00
N VAL A 8 -62.07 56.46 13.12
CA VAL A 8 -61.71 55.46 12.10
C VAL A 8 -60.96 56.10 10.93
N LEU A 9 -61.30 57.34 10.54
CA LEU A 9 -60.56 58.08 9.52
C LEU A 9 -59.17 58.53 9.98
N LEU A 10 -58.98 58.81 11.28
CA LEU A 10 -57.65 59.12 11.84
C LEU A 10 -56.72 57.91 11.92
N PHE A 11 -57.25 56.69 12.05
CA PHE A 11 -56.44 55.46 12.04
C PHE A 11 -55.94 55.08 10.65
N ILE A 12 -56.62 55.49 9.58
CA ILE A 12 -56.20 55.19 8.19
C ILE A 12 -55.10 56.16 7.70
N ILE A 13 -54.94 57.33 8.35
CA ILE A 13 -53.94 58.34 7.95
C ILE A 13 -52.55 58.09 8.57
N PHE A 14 -52.42 57.17 9.54
CA PHE A 14 -51.16 56.87 10.24
C PHE A 14 -50.70 55.41 10.18
N PHE A 15 -51.27 54.58 9.30
CA PHE A 15 -50.53 53.43 8.81
C PHE A 15 -49.75 53.89 7.59
N PRO A 16 -48.42 54.14 7.70
CA PRO A 16 -47.62 54.28 6.50
C PRO A 16 -47.80 52.97 5.76
N TRP A 17 -48.47 53.03 4.61
CA TRP A 17 -48.51 51.96 3.64
C TRP A 17 -47.07 51.79 3.18
N LYS A 18 -46.30 50.98 3.92
CA LYS A 18 -44.90 50.68 3.65
C LYS A 18 -44.93 49.85 2.37
N SER A 19 -44.70 50.49 1.24
CA SER A 19 -44.38 49.79 0.01
C SER A 19 -43.21 48.87 0.33
N GLU A 20 -43.42 47.55 0.30
CA GLU A 20 -42.35 46.55 0.45
C GLU A 20 -41.43 46.64 -0.75
N LEU A 21 -40.55 47.64 -0.74
CA LEU A 21 -39.35 47.63 -1.55
C LEU A 21 -38.47 46.54 -0.95
N THR A 22 -38.54 45.35 -1.54
CA THR A 22 -37.64 44.26 -1.16
C THR A 22 -36.25 44.58 -1.69
N SER A 23 -35.28 44.68 -0.80
CA SER A 23 -33.87 44.80 -1.16
C SER A 23 -33.41 43.57 -1.96
N PHE A 24 -32.54 43.77 -2.93
CA PHE A 24 -32.01 42.67 -3.75
C PHE A 24 -30.56 42.95 -4.15
N TRP A 25 -29.84 41.86 -4.42
CA TRP A 25 -28.44 41.91 -4.83
C TRP A 25 -28.29 42.17 -6.33
N VAL A 26 -27.41 43.11 -6.69
CA VAL A 26 -27.00 43.44 -8.06
C VAL A 26 -25.48 43.33 -8.19
N ASP A 27 -24.98 43.38 -9.43
CA ASP A 27 -23.54 43.34 -9.75
C ASP A 27 -22.81 42.14 -9.12
N ILE A 28 -23.48 40.98 -9.09
CA ILE A 28 -22.94 39.74 -8.54
C ILE A 28 -21.72 39.34 -9.37
N THR A 29 -20.53 39.50 -8.77
CA THR A 29 -19.25 39.32 -9.45
C THR A 29 -18.45 38.24 -8.73
N PRO A 30 -18.07 37.14 -9.41
CA PRO A 30 -17.13 36.17 -8.87
C PRO A 30 -15.71 36.74 -8.85
N ASP A 31 -14.93 36.38 -7.83
CA ASP A 31 -13.49 36.63 -7.84
C ASP A 31 -12.84 35.80 -8.96
N SER A 32 -11.81 36.37 -9.60
CA SER A 32 -11.03 35.66 -10.61
C SER A 32 -10.15 34.56 -10.00
N MET A 33 -9.87 34.64 -8.69
CA MET A 33 -9.13 33.65 -7.93
C MET A 33 -10.04 32.79 -7.06
N CYS A 34 -9.71 31.51 -6.95
CA CYS A 34 -10.36 30.60 -6.02
C CYS A 34 -9.89 30.85 -4.59
N SER A 35 -10.81 30.77 -3.63
CA SER A 35 -10.53 30.99 -2.20
C SER A 35 -10.11 29.70 -1.49
N ALA A 36 -10.66 28.56 -1.92
CA ALA A 36 -10.28 27.21 -1.49
C ALA A 36 -10.72 26.19 -2.57
N ILE A 37 -10.35 24.91 -2.40
CA ILE A 37 -10.79 23.85 -3.31
C ILE A 37 -12.33 23.78 -3.30
N GLY A 38 -12.94 23.96 -4.47
CA GLY A 38 -14.38 23.97 -4.64
C GLY A 38 -15.07 25.21 -4.05
N ALA A 39 -14.33 26.28 -3.71
CA ALA A 39 -14.91 27.49 -3.14
C ALA A 39 -14.35 28.79 -3.73
N ARG A 40 -15.25 29.74 -4.02
CA ARG A 40 -14.92 31.05 -4.59
C ARG A 40 -15.57 32.17 -3.81
N GLN A 41 -14.88 33.31 -3.77
CA GLN A 41 -15.43 34.53 -3.21
C GLN A 41 -16.33 35.25 -4.22
N TYR A 42 -17.48 35.73 -3.77
CA TYR A 42 -18.38 36.57 -4.56
C TYR A 42 -18.56 37.92 -3.88
N THR A 43 -18.69 38.97 -4.68
CA THR A 43 -19.11 40.29 -4.24
C THR A 43 -20.40 40.68 -4.94
N ALA A 44 -21.27 41.40 -4.22
CA ALA A 44 -22.49 41.95 -4.79
C ALA A 44 -22.85 43.26 -4.09
N THR A 45 -23.56 44.13 -4.80
CA THR A 45 -24.03 45.40 -4.27
C THR A 45 -25.51 45.26 -3.88
N LEU A 46 -25.89 45.73 -2.70
CA LEU A 46 -27.28 45.74 -2.27
C LEU A 46 -27.99 46.95 -2.88
N SER A 47 -29.07 46.69 -3.60
CA SER A 47 -29.91 47.73 -4.20
C SER A 47 -31.26 47.80 -3.49
N ASN A 48 -31.92 48.95 -3.63
CA ASN A 48 -33.28 49.18 -3.14
C ASN A 48 -33.43 49.00 -1.61
N VAL A 49 -32.43 49.45 -0.85
CA VAL A 49 -32.49 49.48 0.62
C VAL A 49 -33.41 50.63 1.04
N PRO A 50 -34.49 50.38 1.81
CA PRO A 50 -35.35 51.44 2.33
C PRO A 50 -34.57 52.43 3.21
N GLU A 51 -34.90 53.72 3.13
CA GLU A 51 -34.21 54.79 3.88
C GLU A 51 -34.31 54.63 5.40
N ASP A 52 -35.35 53.91 5.87
CA ASP A 52 -35.61 53.63 7.28
C ASP A 52 -34.96 52.33 7.80
N TRP A 53 -34.23 51.61 6.95
CA TRP A 53 -33.55 50.37 7.32
C TRP A 53 -32.08 50.59 7.68
N ASP A 54 -31.60 49.87 8.69
CA ASP A 54 -30.17 49.76 8.92
C ASP A 54 -29.51 48.99 7.76
N ASN A 55 -28.51 49.62 7.15
CA ASN A 55 -27.81 49.10 5.97
C ASN A 55 -27.16 47.73 6.22
N ILE A 56 -26.65 47.49 7.42
CA ILE A 56 -26.01 46.21 7.77
C ILE A 56 -27.10 45.15 8.02
N GLU A 57 -28.16 45.51 8.73
CA GLU A 57 -29.30 44.61 8.96
C GLU A 57 -29.94 44.17 7.64
N ALA A 58 -30.13 45.10 6.69
CA ALA A 58 -30.61 44.82 5.35
C ALA A 58 -29.71 43.82 4.61
N CYS A 59 -28.38 44.04 4.67
CA CYS A 59 -27.39 43.16 4.07
C CYS A 59 -27.43 41.74 4.65
N MET A 60 -27.57 41.60 5.98
CA MET A 60 -27.58 40.31 6.64
C MET A 60 -28.88 39.52 6.40
N LYS A 61 -30.01 40.21 6.22
CA LYS A 61 -31.34 39.59 6.03
C LYS A 61 -31.66 39.24 4.57
N THR A 62 -31.02 39.90 3.60
CA THR A 62 -31.34 39.71 2.18
C THR A 62 -30.72 38.41 1.67
N SER A 63 -31.55 37.47 1.20
CA SER A 63 -31.09 36.18 0.66
C SER A 63 -30.22 36.35 -0.58
N PHE A 64 -29.14 35.59 -0.66
CA PHE A 64 -28.19 35.60 -1.78
C PHE A 64 -28.29 34.27 -2.56
N PHE A 65 -28.27 34.36 -3.90
CA PHE A 65 -28.40 33.21 -4.78
C PHE A 65 -27.27 33.18 -5.79
N VAL A 66 -26.65 32.01 -5.96
CA VAL A 66 -25.62 31.75 -6.96
C VAL A 66 -26.02 30.49 -7.71
N HIS A 67 -25.99 30.53 -9.04
CA HIS A 67 -26.42 29.42 -9.91
C HIS A 67 -27.84 28.88 -9.59
N GLY A 68 -28.74 29.75 -9.12
CA GLY A 68 -30.12 29.38 -8.77
C GLY A 68 -30.27 28.67 -7.42
N LYS A 69 -29.19 28.53 -6.64
CA LYS A 69 -29.21 27.96 -5.29
C LYS A 69 -29.02 29.05 -4.23
N ALA A 70 -29.77 28.96 -3.14
CA ALA A 70 -29.62 29.87 -2.01
C ALA A 70 -28.30 29.59 -1.28
N VAL A 71 -27.50 30.63 -1.06
CA VAL A 71 -26.27 30.56 -0.29
C VAL A 71 -26.63 30.71 1.19
N SER A 72 -26.25 29.73 2.02
CA SER A 72 -26.55 29.69 3.45
C SER A 72 -25.56 30.48 4.30
N THR A 73 -24.37 30.80 3.77
CA THR A 73 -23.35 31.57 4.49
C THR A 73 -23.76 33.04 4.58
N SER A 74 -23.60 33.63 5.76
CA SER A 74 -23.88 35.06 5.96
C SER A 74 -22.82 35.93 5.26
N PRO A 75 -23.21 37.06 4.65
CA PRO A 75 -22.25 37.98 4.04
C PRO A 75 -21.35 38.65 5.07
N ILE A 76 -20.16 39.03 4.63
CA ILE A 76 -19.41 40.13 5.22
C ILE A 76 -19.89 41.42 4.55
N CYS A 77 -20.54 42.29 5.32
CA CYS A 77 -21.12 43.53 4.84
C CYS A 77 -20.14 44.70 5.01
N THR A 78 -19.91 45.47 3.95
CA THR A 78 -19.15 46.73 4.00
C THR A 78 -20.00 47.88 3.50
N VAL A 79 -19.85 49.04 4.12
CA VAL A 79 -20.60 50.25 3.79
C VAL A 79 -19.61 51.29 3.29
N ALA A 80 -19.81 51.78 2.06
CA ALA A 80 -18.95 52.78 1.45
C ALA A 80 -19.77 53.97 0.91
N PRO A 81 -19.24 55.20 0.97
CA PRO A 81 -19.87 56.34 0.33
C PRO A 81 -19.74 56.21 -1.20
N ALA A 82 -20.86 56.27 -1.91
CA ALA A 82 -20.88 56.35 -3.37
C ALA A 82 -20.57 57.77 -3.84
N LEU A 83 -20.19 57.91 -5.13
CA LEU A 83 -19.87 59.20 -5.76
C LEU A 83 -21.01 60.24 -5.66
N ASN A 84 -22.25 59.81 -5.43
CA ASN A 84 -23.44 60.66 -5.45
C ASN A 84 -23.99 60.98 -4.05
N SER A 85 -23.19 60.83 -2.99
CA SER A 85 -23.63 60.95 -1.58
C SER A 85 -24.66 59.90 -1.13
N THR A 86 -24.91 58.86 -1.94
CA THR A 86 -25.67 57.68 -1.54
C THR A 86 -24.75 56.67 -0.86
N THR A 87 -25.27 55.96 0.14
CA THR A 87 -24.52 54.89 0.80
C THR A 87 -24.67 53.60 0.00
N THR A 88 -23.55 52.99 -0.40
CA THR A 88 -23.55 51.69 -1.07
C THR A 88 -23.18 50.61 -0.07
N VAL A 89 -24.00 49.58 0.00
CA VAL A 89 -23.74 48.39 0.82
C VAL A 89 -23.25 47.28 -0.08
N GLN A 90 -22.07 46.75 0.20
CA GLN A 90 -21.50 45.62 -0.53
C GLN A 90 -21.47 44.39 0.38
N GLY A 91 -21.97 43.27 -0.13
CA GLY A 91 -21.85 41.96 0.50
C GLY A 91 -20.72 41.16 -0.11
N ARG A 92 -20.08 40.33 0.71
CA ARG A 92 -19.05 39.37 0.29
C ARG A 92 -19.32 37.99 0.89
N TRP A 93 -19.28 36.96 0.06
CA TRP A 93 -19.50 35.57 0.46
C TRP A 93 -18.36 34.69 0.00
N VAL A 94 -18.07 33.63 0.76
CA VAL A 94 -17.34 32.46 0.24
C VAL A 94 -18.41 31.42 -0.08
N VAL A 95 -18.48 31.03 -1.34
CA VAL A 95 -19.46 30.08 -1.87
C VAL A 95 -18.74 28.80 -2.26
N ASP A 96 -19.15 27.68 -1.69
CA ASP A 96 -18.58 26.34 -1.89
C ASP A 96 -19.50 25.41 -2.72
N LEU A 97 -20.58 25.96 -3.29
CA LEU A 97 -21.59 25.24 -4.05
C LEU A 97 -21.34 25.41 -5.55
N ASP A 98 -21.30 24.28 -6.27
CA ASP A 98 -21.16 24.18 -7.73
C ASP A 98 -19.97 24.94 -8.34
N GLN A 99 -18.88 25.14 -7.60
CA GLN A 99 -17.65 25.79 -8.09
C GLN A 99 -16.68 24.77 -8.73
N SER A 100 -17.14 24.08 -9.78
CA SER A 100 -16.35 23.01 -10.43
C SER A 100 -15.03 23.51 -11.02
N ASP A 101 -14.98 24.79 -11.41
CA ASP A 101 -13.79 25.46 -11.92
C ASP A 101 -12.76 25.82 -10.83
N CYS A 102 -13.14 25.73 -9.54
CA CYS A 102 -12.23 25.80 -8.40
C CYS A 102 -11.81 24.43 -7.86
N VAL A 103 -12.04 23.35 -8.60
CA VAL A 103 -11.60 22.00 -8.24
C VAL A 103 -10.39 21.60 -9.09
N PRO A 104 -9.24 21.25 -8.49
CA PRO A 104 -8.12 20.71 -9.23
C PRO A 104 -8.47 19.39 -9.94
N VAL A 105 -7.96 19.21 -11.17
CA VAL A 105 -8.28 18.04 -12.00
C VAL A 105 -7.00 17.34 -12.45
N TRP A 106 -6.95 16.03 -12.24
CA TRP A 106 -5.85 15.18 -12.73
C TRP A 106 -5.95 14.98 -14.24
N SER A 107 -4.81 15.00 -14.91
CA SER A 107 -4.68 14.56 -16.30
C SER A 107 -4.78 13.03 -16.41
N ALA A 108 -4.62 12.51 -17.63
CA ALA A 108 -4.63 11.07 -17.86
C ALA A 108 -3.57 10.38 -17.00
N ILE A 109 -4.03 9.44 -16.16
CA ILE A 109 -3.16 8.73 -15.23
C ILE A 109 -2.35 7.68 -16.00
N SER A 110 -1.03 7.87 -16.03
CA SER A 110 -0.08 6.84 -16.44
C SER A 110 0.34 6.00 -15.23
N SER A 111 0.75 4.76 -15.45
CA SER A 111 1.20 3.89 -14.37
C SER A 111 2.39 3.04 -14.81
N ASN A 112 3.38 2.90 -13.94
CA ASN A 112 4.52 2.02 -14.11
C ASN A 112 4.79 1.22 -12.84
N CYS A 113 5.32 0.00 -12.98
CA CYS A 113 5.75 -0.79 -11.83
C CYS A 113 7.17 -0.34 -11.46
N SER A 114 7.36 0.16 -10.24
CA SER A 114 8.65 0.70 -9.79
C SER A 114 9.45 -0.29 -8.95
N SER A 115 8.77 -1.19 -8.23
CA SER A 115 9.37 -2.29 -7.45
C SER A 115 8.33 -3.35 -7.11
N TYR A 116 8.76 -4.48 -6.52
CA TYR A 116 7.86 -5.56 -6.13
C TYR A 116 6.72 -5.02 -5.25
N GLY A 117 5.48 -5.23 -5.70
CA GLY A 117 4.32 -4.80 -4.93
C GLY A 117 4.14 -3.29 -4.90
N VAL A 118 4.76 -2.53 -5.82
CA VAL A 118 4.65 -1.07 -5.92
C VAL A 118 4.46 -0.65 -7.38
N ARG A 119 3.27 -0.11 -7.68
CA ARG A 119 2.98 0.61 -8.91
C ARG A 119 2.93 2.10 -8.61
N THR A 120 3.75 2.84 -9.31
CA THR A 120 3.75 4.28 -9.28
C THR A 120 2.76 4.77 -10.34
N TYR A 121 1.92 5.71 -9.95
CA TYR A 121 0.99 6.38 -10.86
C TYR A 121 1.48 7.81 -11.02
N GLN A 122 1.46 8.32 -12.24
CA GLN A 122 1.89 9.67 -12.56
C GLN A 122 0.81 10.34 -13.40
N ALA A 123 0.41 11.51 -12.96
CA ALA A 123 -0.51 12.40 -13.65
C ALA A 123 -0.14 13.83 -13.29
N ASP A 124 -0.38 14.75 -14.21
CA ASP A 124 -0.26 16.17 -13.94
C ASP A 124 -1.53 16.66 -13.26
N LEU A 125 -1.40 17.55 -12.27
CA LEU A 125 -2.55 18.20 -11.65
C LEU A 125 -2.73 19.60 -12.24
N HIS A 126 -3.87 19.83 -12.88
CA HIS A 126 -4.28 21.18 -13.26
C HIS A 126 -4.87 21.88 -12.04
N VAL A 127 -4.18 22.91 -11.54
CA VAL A 127 -4.59 23.67 -10.35
C VAL A 127 -5.19 25.02 -10.77
N PRO A 128 -6.43 25.32 -10.39
CA PRO A 128 -7.06 26.61 -10.64
C PRO A 128 -6.30 27.80 -10.03
N PRO A 129 -6.37 29.00 -10.64
CA PRO A 129 -5.73 30.18 -10.11
C PRO A 129 -6.27 30.56 -8.72
N GLY A 130 -5.37 30.99 -7.83
CA GLY A 130 -5.69 31.33 -6.44
C GLY A 130 -5.41 30.21 -5.43
N LEU A 131 -5.26 28.96 -5.88
CA LEU A 131 -4.93 27.83 -5.01
C LEU A 131 -3.42 27.58 -4.94
N ASP A 132 -2.95 27.13 -3.78
CA ASP A 132 -1.58 26.64 -3.61
C ASP A 132 -1.41 25.28 -4.29
N THR A 133 -0.40 25.16 -5.13
CA THR A 133 -0.18 23.97 -5.97
C THR A 133 0.18 22.74 -5.15
N LEU A 134 1.01 22.89 -4.11
CA LEU A 134 1.46 21.79 -3.27
C LEU A 134 0.35 21.28 -2.35
N ALA A 135 -0.40 22.20 -1.73
CA ALA A 135 -1.55 21.87 -0.89
C ALA A 135 -2.65 21.20 -1.73
N SER A 136 -2.92 21.71 -2.93
CA SER A 136 -3.89 21.12 -3.85
C SER A 136 -3.49 19.70 -4.28
N CYS A 137 -2.21 19.46 -4.56
CA CYS A 137 -1.69 18.14 -4.89
C CYS A 137 -1.90 17.11 -3.78
N LYS A 138 -1.70 17.51 -2.52
CA LYS A 138 -1.91 16.62 -1.37
C LYS A 138 -3.39 16.36 -1.08
N ALA A 139 -4.25 17.36 -1.29
CA ALA A 139 -5.65 17.31 -0.92
C ALA A 139 -6.56 16.69 -2.01
N THR A 140 -6.11 16.66 -3.27
CA THR A 140 -6.92 16.16 -4.39
C THR A 140 -6.75 14.64 -4.55
N PRO A 141 -7.77 13.81 -4.28
CA PRO A 141 -7.65 12.37 -4.50
C PRO A 141 -7.63 12.04 -5.99
N ALA A 142 -6.90 11.00 -6.37
CA ALA A 142 -7.00 10.37 -7.69
C ALA A 142 -7.97 9.19 -7.62
N ILE A 143 -8.77 8.98 -8.67
CA ILE A 143 -9.62 7.80 -8.78
C ILE A 143 -8.87 6.78 -9.65
N ILE A 144 -8.34 5.74 -9.02
CA ILE A 144 -7.61 4.67 -9.70
C ILE A 144 -8.40 3.38 -9.51
N GLN A 145 -8.82 2.75 -10.60
CA GLN A 145 -9.60 1.50 -10.57
C GLN A 145 -10.83 1.59 -9.65
N GLN A 146 -11.60 2.68 -9.76
CA GLN A 146 -12.79 2.97 -8.93
C GLN A 146 -12.53 3.12 -7.42
N LYS A 147 -11.26 3.16 -7.01
CA LYS A 147 -10.86 3.42 -5.62
C LYS A 147 -10.28 4.82 -5.49
N ILE A 148 -10.85 5.59 -4.57
CA ILE A 148 -10.30 6.88 -4.15
C ILE A 148 -8.94 6.62 -3.50
N SER A 149 -7.90 7.13 -4.13
CA SER A 149 -6.52 6.97 -3.70
C SER A 149 -5.89 8.34 -3.59
N TYR A 150 -5.44 8.68 -2.39
CA TYR A 150 -4.51 9.80 -2.19
C TYR A 150 -3.14 9.37 -2.73
N PRO A 151 -2.23 10.30 -3.08
CA PRO A 151 -0.91 9.97 -3.62
C PRO A 151 -0.06 9.17 -2.62
N VAL A 152 -0.34 7.87 -2.55
CA VAL A 152 0.31 6.83 -1.76
C VAL A 152 0.11 5.52 -2.54
N TYR A 153 1.24 4.89 -2.85
CA TYR A 153 1.46 3.75 -3.73
C TYR A 153 0.39 2.64 -3.70
N ILE A 154 0.00 2.13 -4.88
CA ILE A 154 -0.89 0.96 -5.03
C ILE A 154 -0.06 -0.20 -5.61
N SER A 155 -0.33 -1.44 -5.20
CA SER A 155 0.57 -2.58 -5.36
C SER A 155 0.50 -3.32 -6.70
N CYS A 156 1.65 -3.71 -7.25
CA CYS A 156 1.80 -4.68 -8.35
C CYS A 156 2.84 -5.74 -7.99
N ALA A 157 2.39 -6.82 -7.36
CA ALA A 157 3.24 -7.90 -6.90
C ALA A 157 3.19 -9.07 -7.91
N PRO A 158 4.30 -9.42 -8.61
CA PRO A 158 4.38 -10.68 -9.33
C PRO A 158 4.18 -11.86 -8.36
N GLN A 159 3.72 -12.98 -8.91
CA GLN A 159 3.31 -14.13 -8.11
C GLN A 159 4.20 -15.33 -8.42
N TRP A 160 4.65 -15.99 -7.36
CA TRP A 160 5.28 -17.29 -7.48
C TRP A 160 4.25 -18.35 -7.87
N ALA A 161 4.50 -19.03 -8.98
CA ALA A 161 3.69 -20.13 -9.49
C ALA A 161 4.51 -21.42 -9.52
N ARG A 162 3.81 -22.57 -9.55
CA ARG A 162 4.42 -23.91 -9.72
C ARG A 162 5.53 -24.22 -8.72
N VAL A 163 5.25 -24.07 -7.44
CA VAL A 163 6.18 -24.50 -6.39
C VAL A 163 6.39 -26.00 -6.49
N THR A 164 7.59 -26.40 -6.89
CA THR A 164 7.97 -27.79 -7.16
C THR A 164 9.02 -28.22 -6.14
N PRO A 165 8.74 -29.25 -5.31
CA PRO A 165 9.76 -29.87 -4.49
C PRO A 165 10.69 -30.73 -5.37
N HIS A 166 11.99 -30.69 -5.08
CA HIS A 166 13.03 -31.48 -5.76
C HIS A 166 13.69 -32.48 -4.79
N SER A 167 14.84 -33.02 -5.17
CA SER A 167 15.69 -33.88 -4.34
C SER A 167 16.23 -33.14 -3.11
N CYS A 168 16.71 -33.92 -2.14
CA CYS A 168 17.38 -33.38 -0.96
C CYS A 168 18.71 -32.74 -1.36
N TYR A 169 18.92 -31.50 -0.91
CA TYR A 169 20.15 -30.76 -1.17
C TYR A 169 21.25 -31.16 -0.19
N THR A 170 20.91 -31.19 1.09
CA THR A 170 21.82 -31.54 2.18
C THR A 170 21.03 -32.16 3.34
N TYR A 171 21.72 -32.57 4.41
CA TYR A 171 21.06 -33.13 5.59
C TYR A 171 19.98 -32.18 6.11
N ASP A 172 18.76 -32.71 6.23
CA ASP A 172 17.57 -32.00 6.67
C ASP A 172 17.11 -30.86 5.74
N GLN A 173 17.65 -30.71 4.52
CA GLN A 173 17.23 -29.65 3.59
C GLN A 173 16.80 -30.19 2.23
N LYS A 174 15.63 -29.75 1.78
CA LYS A 174 15.07 -30.05 0.47
C LYS A 174 15.07 -28.82 -0.42
N THR A 175 15.38 -29.02 -1.69
CA THR A 175 15.31 -27.96 -2.69
C THR A 175 13.86 -27.77 -3.13
N TYR A 176 13.45 -26.51 -3.23
CA TYR A 176 12.19 -26.11 -3.85
C TYR A 176 12.49 -25.10 -4.93
N THR A 177 11.81 -25.19 -6.07
CA THR A 177 11.82 -24.13 -7.07
C THR A 177 10.42 -23.62 -7.36
N ALA A 178 10.32 -22.39 -7.79
CA ALA A 178 9.07 -21.79 -8.24
C ALA A 178 9.37 -20.81 -9.37
N VAL A 179 8.44 -20.70 -10.31
CA VAL A 179 8.53 -19.75 -11.41
C VAL A 179 7.94 -18.42 -10.95
N LEU A 180 8.66 -17.32 -11.17
CA LEU A 180 8.13 -15.99 -10.94
C LEU A 180 7.34 -15.56 -12.17
N ASP A 181 6.02 -15.63 -12.05
CA ASP A 181 5.10 -15.38 -13.14
C ASP A 181 4.64 -13.91 -13.17
N LYS A 182 4.25 -13.45 -14.36
CA LYS A 182 3.66 -12.12 -14.61
C LYS A 182 4.58 -10.97 -14.17
N ILE A 183 5.89 -11.10 -14.42
CA ILE A 183 6.84 -10.00 -14.24
C ILE A 183 6.50 -8.92 -15.29
N PRO A 184 6.15 -7.69 -14.88
CA PRO A 184 5.94 -6.59 -15.82
C PRO A 184 7.20 -6.31 -16.63
N HIS A 185 7.06 -5.98 -17.92
CA HIS A 185 8.19 -5.75 -18.83
C HIS A 185 9.12 -4.62 -18.38
N GLU A 186 8.64 -3.72 -17.53
CA GLU A 186 9.39 -2.58 -17.02
C GLU A 186 10.27 -2.92 -15.81
N MET A 187 10.09 -4.09 -15.20
CA MET A 187 10.83 -4.51 -14.00
C MET A 187 12.06 -5.34 -14.36
N ASP A 188 13.14 -5.16 -13.63
CA ASP A 188 14.30 -6.06 -13.72
C ASP A 188 13.93 -7.44 -13.14
N PRO A 189 13.89 -8.52 -13.94
CA PRO A 189 13.38 -9.81 -13.49
C PRO A 189 14.21 -10.40 -12.34
N LEU A 190 15.53 -10.21 -12.36
CA LEU A 190 16.45 -10.81 -11.40
C LEU A 190 16.34 -10.12 -10.03
N LYS A 191 16.33 -8.79 -10.02
CA LYS A 191 16.08 -7.99 -8.82
C LYS A 191 14.71 -8.32 -8.23
N THR A 192 13.68 -8.39 -9.08
CA THR A 192 12.32 -8.71 -8.64
C THR A 192 12.24 -10.10 -8.02
N CYS A 193 13.01 -11.06 -8.51
CA CYS A 193 13.12 -12.39 -7.93
C CYS A 193 13.63 -12.37 -6.49
N PHE A 194 14.72 -11.66 -6.21
CA PHE A 194 15.25 -11.56 -4.84
C PHE A 194 14.34 -10.77 -3.89
N GLU A 195 13.56 -9.82 -4.40
CA GLU A 195 12.65 -9.00 -3.60
C GLU A 195 11.33 -9.73 -3.26
N ALA A 196 10.85 -10.61 -4.14
CA ALA A 196 9.55 -11.26 -4.04
C ALA A 196 9.51 -12.37 -2.97
N PRO A 197 8.77 -12.22 -1.85
CA PRO A 197 8.64 -13.29 -0.88
C PRO A 197 7.69 -14.38 -1.35
N LEU A 198 8.05 -15.65 -1.14
CA LEU A 198 7.15 -16.78 -1.33
C LEU A 198 6.52 -17.18 0.02
N ARG A 199 5.21 -17.44 0.00
CA ARG A 199 4.50 -18.07 1.11
C ARG A 199 4.58 -19.59 0.94
N ILE A 200 5.35 -20.25 1.79
CA ILE A 200 5.50 -21.70 1.74
C ILE A 200 4.72 -22.31 2.90
N SER A 201 3.64 -23.03 2.59
CA SER A 201 2.83 -23.72 3.59
C SER A 201 3.32 -25.17 3.68
N GLY A 202 3.77 -25.61 4.87
CA GLY A 202 4.07 -27.02 5.13
C GLY A 202 5.54 -27.42 5.28
N VAL A 203 6.43 -26.53 5.70
CA VAL A 203 7.79 -26.93 6.14
C VAL A 203 7.65 -27.90 7.33
N THR A 204 8.36 -29.02 7.38
CA THR A 204 8.21 -30.06 8.43
C THR A 204 9.27 -29.96 9.53
N GLY A 205 9.78 -28.76 9.80
CA GLY A 205 10.73 -28.49 10.88
C GLY A 205 10.10 -28.43 12.28
N LEU A 206 10.91 -28.59 13.33
CA LEU A 206 10.49 -28.53 14.74
C LEU A 206 9.86 -27.17 15.10
N LEU A 207 10.32 -26.10 14.45
CA LEU A 207 9.74 -24.76 14.54
C LEU A 207 8.41 -24.64 13.78
N SER A 208 8.18 -25.46 12.75
CA SER A 208 6.94 -25.43 11.97
C SER A 208 5.72 -25.95 12.73
N ARG A 209 5.90 -26.90 13.67
CA ARG A 209 4.78 -27.29 14.56
C ARG A 209 4.30 -26.13 15.43
N VAL A 210 5.22 -25.25 15.83
CA VAL A 210 4.89 -24.02 16.55
C VAL A 210 4.18 -23.05 15.59
N TYR A 211 4.74 -22.79 14.40
CA TYR A 211 4.14 -21.84 13.44
C TYR A 211 2.79 -22.28 12.85
N GLN A 212 2.58 -23.58 12.58
CA GLN A 212 1.28 -24.14 12.17
C GLN A 212 0.24 -24.07 13.29
N ALA A 213 0.63 -24.28 14.56
CA ALA A 213 -0.28 -24.15 15.70
C ALA A 213 -0.75 -22.70 15.92
N PHE A 214 0.03 -21.71 15.47
CA PHE A 214 -0.30 -20.28 15.57
C PHE A 214 -0.76 -19.63 14.25
N GLY A 215 -0.88 -20.39 13.15
CA GLY A 215 -1.34 -19.87 11.85
C GLY A 215 -0.40 -18.85 11.18
N ILE A 216 0.88 -18.83 11.55
CA ILE A 216 1.86 -17.87 11.04
C ILE A 216 2.45 -18.39 9.73
N SER A 217 2.17 -17.70 8.62
CA SER A 217 2.84 -17.95 7.35
C SER A 217 4.19 -17.26 7.32
N THR A 218 5.29 -18.02 7.26
CA THR A 218 6.63 -17.46 7.04
C THR A 218 6.79 -17.10 5.57
N PHE A 219 6.89 -15.81 5.30
CA PHE A 219 7.27 -15.27 4.00
C PHE A 219 8.81 -15.34 3.89
N ARG A 220 9.33 -16.00 2.86
CA ARG A 220 10.78 -16.14 2.66
C ARG A 220 11.16 -15.75 1.23
N GLN A 221 12.19 -14.92 1.10
CA GLN A 221 12.82 -14.63 -0.19
C GLN A 221 13.60 -15.85 -0.68
N PRO A 222 13.79 -16.02 -2.00
CA PRO A 222 14.60 -17.11 -2.54
C PRO A 222 16.06 -17.02 -2.10
N ASP A 223 16.68 -18.18 -1.86
CA ASP A 223 18.11 -18.28 -1.53
C ASP A 223 18.97 -18.04 -2.79
N SER A 224 18.44 -18.34 -3.97
CA SER A 224 19.05 -17.99 -5.26
C SER A 224 18.01 -17.76 -6.35
N CYS A 225 18.36 -16.93 -7.34
CA CYS A 225 17.53 -16.63 -8.51
C CYS A 225 18.31 -16.92 -9.79
N GLY A 226 17.64 -17.50 -10.78
CA GLY A 226 18.24 -17.83 -12.06
C GLY A 226 17.20 -17.93 -13.18
N TRP A 227 17.70 -18.03 -14.41
CA TRP A 227 16.87 -18.28 -15.57
C TRP A 227 16.82 -19.78 -15.86
N ASP A 228 15.61 -20.30 -16.01
CA ASP A 228 15.34 -21.62 -16.57
C ASP A 228 14.62 -21.42 -17.90
N GLU A 229 15.34 -21.64 -19.00
CA GLU A 229 14.93 -21.25 -20.35
C GLU A 229 14.61 -19.74 -20.45
N ASP A 230 13.34 -19.39 -20.56
CA ASP A 230 12.80 -18.03 -20.66
C ASP A 230 12.09 -17.57 -19.37
N ARG A 231 12.14 -18.39 -18.30
CA ARG A 231 11.41 -18.15 -17.05
C ARG A 231 12.38 -17.81 -15.92
N MET A 232 12.02 -16.79 -15.16
CA MET A 232 12.71 -16.46 -13.92
C MET A 232 12.30 -17.48 -12.85
N VAL A 233 13.28 -18.13 -12.24
CA VAL A 233 13.08 -19.18 -11.23
C VAL A 233 13.80 -18.78 -9.95
N GLY A 234 13.05 -18.84 -8.84
CA GLY A 234 13.60 -18.78 -7.50
C GLY A 234 13.85 -20.19 -6.99
N THR A 235 14.91 -20.35 -6.19
CA THR A 235 15.24 -21.60 -5.49
C THR A 235 15.29 -21.34 -3.99
N TRP A 236 14.71 -22.24 -3.22
CA TRP A 236 14.73 -22.23 -1.76
C TRP A 236 15.30 -23.56 -1.23
N TYR A 237 16.12 -23.48 -0.18
CA TYR A 237 16.58 -24.63 0.60
C TYR A 237 15.87 -24.59 1.95
N LEU A 238 14.96 -25.55 2.16
CA LEU A 238 14.07 -25.56 3.33
C LEU A 238 14.23 -26.82 4.14
N GLU A 239 14.03 -26.69 5.45
CA GLU A 239 14.07 -27.83 6.36
C GLU A 239 13.00 -28.88 5.99
N HIS A 240 13.42 -30.13 5.84
CA HIS A 240 12.53 -31.24 5.52
C HIS A 240 13.03 -32.54 6.13
N SER A 241 12.20 -33.15 6.97
CA SER A 241 12.55 -34.38 7.70
C SER A 241 12.91 -35.56 6.80
N ASP A 242 12.32 -35.62 5.61
CA ASP A 242 12.58 -36.69 4.63
C ASP A 242 14.02 -36.64 4.08
N CYS A 243 14.73 -35.53 4.28
CA CYS A 243 16.14 -35.37 3.89
C CYS A 243 17.12 -35.79 4.99
N ARG A 244 16.68 -36.69 5.88
CA ARG A 244 17.49 -37.25 6.96
C ARG A 244 17.76 -38.73 6.67
N PRO A 245 18.84 -39.05 5.95
CA PRO A 245 19.19 -40.43 5.70
C PRO A 245 19.53 -41.15 7.01
N THR A 246 19.38 -42.47 7.00
CA THR A 246 19.64 -43.30 8.17
C THR A 246 21.08 -43.80 8.14
N LEU A 247 21.77 -43.68 9.28
CA LEU A 247 23.06 -44.33 9.52
C LEU A 247 22.82 -45.74 10.03
N MET A 248 23.06 -46.74 9.19
CA MET A 248 23.01 -48.16 9.55
C MET A 248 24.38 -48.66 9.99
N SER A 249 24.37 -49.56 10.99
CA SER A 249 25.52 -50.36 11.43
C SER A 249 26.82 -49.54 11.58
N MET A 250 26.92 -48.75 12.64
CA MET A 250 28.15 -48.02 12.95
C MET A 250 29.28 -49.00 13.32
N GLU A 251 30.19 -49.23 12.39
CA GLU A 251 31.32 -50.15 12.51
C GLU A 251 32.59 -49.41 12.92
N ARG A 252 33.37 -50.03 13.81
CA ARG A 252 34.65 -49.49 14.27
C ARG A 252 35.77 -50.03 13.37
N LEU A 253 36.41 -49.17 12.58
CA LEU A 253 37.45 -49.57 11.62
C LEU A 253 38.86 -49.63 12.21
N GLY A 254 39.14 -48.86 13.26
CA GLY A 254 40.47 -48.81 13.89
C GLY A 254 40.93 -47.39 14.21
N CYS A 255 42.08 -47.30 14.89
CA CYS A 255 42.67 -46.01 15.24
C CYS A 255 43.34 -45.37 14.02
N VAL A 256 43.17 -44.05 13.88
CA VAL A 256 43.76 -43.27 12.79
C VAL A 256 44.52 -42.11 13.38
N GLY A 257 45.84 -42.28 13.52
CA GLY A 257 46.69 -41.34 14.26
C GLY A 257 46.48 -41.45 15.78
N SER A 258 47.03 -40.49 16.54
CA SER A 258 46.92 -40.47 18.00
C SER A 258 45.56 -39.91 18.44
N GLY A 259 44.85 -40.67 19.27
CA GLY A 259 43.61 -40.22 19.93
C GLY A 259 42.34 -40.20 19.06
N LEU A 260 42.37 -40.67 17.81
CA LEU A 260 41.18 -40.72 16.94
C LEU A 260 40.85 -42.16 16.54
N GLN A 261 39.57 -42.51 16.70
CA GLN A 261 39.01 -43.77 16.24
C GLN A 261 38.13 -43.51 15.04
N ARG A 262 38.39 -44.24 13.95
CA ARG A 262 37.58 -44.21 12.75
C ARG A 262 36.40 -45.15 12.88
N PHE A 263 35.23 -44.61 12.54
CA PHE A 263 33.99 -45.33 12.40
C PHE A 263 33.47 -45.21 10.97
N GLU A 264 32.77 -46.23 10.52
CA GLU A 264 32.08 -46.29 9.23
C GLU A 264 30.61 -46.62 9.47
N SER A 265 29.74 -46.05 8.66
CA SER A 265 28.33 -46.43 8.66
C SER A 265 27.79 -46.45 7.24
N GLU A 266 27.01 -47.48 6.94
CA GLU A 266 26.23 -47.54 5.70
C GLU A 266 25.10 -46.51 5.77
N VAL A 267 24.92 -45.72 4.73
CA VAL A 267 23.90 -44.69 4.65
C VAL A 267 22.76 -45.17 3.77
N THR A 268 21.57 -45.26 4.36
CA THR A 268 20.34 -45.70 3.69
C THR A 268 19.29 -44.59 3.66
N ASP A 269 18.18 -44.84 2.98
CA ASP A 269 17.05 -43.90 2.86
C ASP A 269 17.41 -42.57 2.17
N PHE A 270 18.37 -42.63 1.24
CA PHE A 270 18.69 -41.52 0.34
C PHE A 270 18.01 -41.78 -1.03
N GLY A 271 17.46 -40.74 -1.65
CA GLY A 271 16.77 -40.81 -2.94
C GLY A 271 17.69 -41.15 -4.12
N PRO A 272 17.16 -41.76 -5.20
CA PRO A 272 17.95 -42.16 -6.37
C PRO A 272 18.59 -40.96 -7.09
N ASP A 273 17.91 -39.80 -7.07
CA ASP A 273 18.31 -38.58 -7.78
C ASP A 273 19.08 -37.58 -6.89
N GLU A 274 19.53 -38.02 -5.71
CA GLU A 274 20.28 -37.18 -4.77
C GLU A 274 21.78 -37.22 -5.04
N GLU A 275 22.41 -36.04 -5.03
CA GLU A 275 23.86 -35.89 -5.13
C GLU A 275 24.54 -36.38 -3.85
N TRP A 276 24.91 -37.67 -3.85
CA TRP A 276 25.50 -38.38 -2.71
C TRP A 276 26.52 -37.57 -1.92
N TYR A 277 27.54 -37.05 -2.62
CA TYR A 277 28.68 -36.43 -1.96
C TYR A 277 28.31 -35.12 -1.29
N HIS A 278 27.38 -34.35 -1.89
CA HIS A 278 26.92 -33.10 -1.32
C HIS A 278 26.08 -33.33 -0.06
N LEU A 279 25.26 -34.38 -0.06
CA LEU A 279 24.46 -34.77 1.09
C LEU A 279 25.33 -35.39 2.20
N CYS A 280 26.28 -36.25 1.84
CA CYS A 280 27.08 -37.01 2.78
C CYS A 280 27.90 -36.11 3.71
N ILE A 281 28.56 -35.06 3.21
CA ILE A 281 29.41 -34.18 4.04
C ILE A 281 28.66 -33.48 5.18
N ALA A 282 27.34 -33.47 5.15
CA ALA A 282 26.48 -32.83 6.15
C ALA A 282 25.77 -33.82 7.09
N ILE A 283 25.94 -35.14 6.92
CA ILE A 283 25.25 -36.12 7.77
C ILE A 283 25.86 -36.11 9.19
N PRO A 284 25.12 -35.66 10.22
CA PRO A 284 25.66 -35.58 11.56
C PRO A 284 25.61 -36.94 12.26
N TYR A 285 26.67 -37.27 12.99
CA TYR A 285 26.66 -38.35 13.96
C TYR A 285 26.83 -37.80 15.37
N ARG A 286 25.91 -38.15 16.28
CA ARG A 286 25.97 -37.73 17.69
C ARG A 286 26.66 -38.80 18.54
N TRP A 287 27.77 -38.43 19.17
CA TRP A 287 28.51 -39.28 20.10
C TRP A 287 28.80 -38.51 21.38
N TRP A 288 28.36 -39.04 22.54
CA TRP A 288 28.50 -38.43 23.86
C TRP A 288 28.14 -36.93 23.92
N GLY A 289 27.01 -36.56 23.29
CA GLY A 289 26.51 -35.18 23.29
C GLY A 289 27.24 -34.22 22.35
N LYS A 290 28.26 -34.68 21.61
CA LYS A 290 28.93 -33.93 20.54
C LYS A 290 28.46 -34.41 19.17
N THR A 291 28.41 -33.49 18.22
CA THR A 291 28.09 -33.79 16.81
C THR A 291 29.37 -33.85 16.00
N TYR A 292 29.52 -34.90 15.22
CA TYR A 292 30.63 -35.13 14.30
C TYR A 292 30.10 -35.16 12.87
N LEU A 293 30.84 -34.55 11.95
CA LEU A 293 30.56 -34.62 10.52
C LEU A 293 31.51 -35.64 9.86
N PRO A 294 31.16 -36.20 8.70
CA PRO A 294 31.99 -37.19 8.05
C PRO A 294 33.30 -36.56 7.57
N VAL A 295 34.40 -37.28 7.78
CA VAL A 295 35.70 -36.93 7.21
C VAL A 295 35.86 -37.45 5.79
N LYS A 296 35.06 -38.46 5.41
CA LYS A 296 35.10 -39.07 4.09
C LYS A 296 33.76 -39.70 3.72
N CYS A 297 33.44 -39.64 2.44
CA CYS A 297 32.26 -40.23 1.83
C CYS A 297 32.71 -41.23 0.76
N GLU A 298 32.21 -42.44 0.83
CA GLU A 298 32.55 -43.51 -0.11
C GLU A 298 31.31 -44.08 -0.78
N SER A 299 31.47 -44.52 -2.03
CA SER A 299 30.46 -45.26 -2.77
C SER A 299 31.11 -46.54 -3.29
N ARG A 300 30.58 -47.70 -2.87
CA ARG A 300 31.12 -49.02 -3.19
C ARG A 300 30.08 -49.79 -3.98
N THR A 301 30.42 -50.18 -5.21
CA THR A 301 29.51 -50.95 -6.07
C THR A 301 29.96 -52.41 -6.14
N SER A 302 29.05 -53.33 -5.86
CA SER A 302 29.27 -54.77 -5.95
C SER A 302 28.01 -55.45 -6.50
N TRP A 303 28.15 -56.34 -7.48
CA TRP A 303 27.03 -57.07 -8.10
C TRP A 303 25.81 -56.17 -8.44
N PHE A 304 26.05 -55.04 -9.11
CA PHE A 304 25.04 -54.04 -9.50
C PHE A 304 24.33 -53.31 -8.35
N ILE A 305 24.74 -53.54 -7.10
CA ILE A 305 24.25 -52.81 -5.93
C ILE A 305 25.32 -51.80 -5.51
N THR A 306 24.95 -50.52 -5.49
CA THR A 306 25.82 -49.45 -4.98
C THR A 306 25.43 -49.13 -3.54
N ARG A 307 26.37 -49.33 -2.61
CA ARG A 307 26.25 -48.96 -1.20
C ARG A 307 27.06 -47.71 -0.92
N ARG A 308 26.54 -46.86 -0.03
CA ARG A 308 27.09 -45.54 0.27
C ARG A 308 27.50 -45.51 1.74
N TYR A 309 28.67 -44.98 2.04
CA TYR A 309 29.27 -45.04 3.38
C TYR A 309 29.78 -43.67 3.81
N ALA A 310 29.50 -43.31 5.06
CA ALA A 310 30.03 -42.12 5.71
C ALA A 310 31.04 -42.55 6.79
N LEU A 311 32.24 -41.94 6.76
CA LEU A 311 33.32 -42.24 7.68
C LEU A 311 33.53 -41.07 8.62
N TYR A 312 33.73 -41.35 9.91
CA TYR A 312 33.85 -40.37 10.98
C TYR A 312 35.12 -40.65 11.78
N ASP A 313 35.88 -39.61 12.09
CA ASP A 313 37.00 -39.69 13.03
C ASP A 313 36.56 -39.07 14.37
N ILE A 314 36.45 -39.89 15.40
CA ILE A 314 35.92 -39.50 16.71
C ILE A 314 37.04 -39.63 17.76
N PRO A 315 37.27 -38.60 18.60
CA PRO A 315 38.23 -38.68 19.68
C PRO A 315 37.90 -39.81 20.67
N THR A 316 38.83 -40.72 20.89
CA THR A 316 38.73 -41.85 21.83
C THR A 316 40.11 -42.21 22.38
N GLU A 317 40.18 -43.23 23.27
CA GLU A 317 41.42 -43.76 23.83
C GLU A 317 42.22 -44.63 22.83
N CYS A 318 42.52 -44.07 21.67
CA CYS A 318 43.48 -44.63 20.72
C CYS A 318 44.89 -44.22 21.13
N ALA A 319 45.73 -45.21 21.46
CA ALA A 319 47.14 -45.03 21.84
C ALA A 319 48.02 -44.66 20.64
#